data_AF-A0A087DI50-F1
#
_entry.id   AF-A0A087DI50-F1
#
_cell.length_a   1.000
_cell.length_b   1.000
_cell.length_c   1.000
_cell.angle_alpha   90.00
_cell.angle_beta   90.00
_cell.angle_gamma   90.00
#
_symmetry.space_group_name_H-M   'P 1'
#
loop_
_entity.id
_entity.type
_entity.pdbx_description
1 polymer ?
#
loop_
_entity_poly.entity_id
_entity_poly.type
_entity_poly.pdbx_seq_one_letter_code
_entity_poly.pdbx_strand_id
1 'polypeptide(L)'
;MNEHNAASFRRDLASIRNGLPALREIAAKRARVTSRQTGHGSRTVAPIPLNLGAWSLLQDILTLVEHMSRVLGLPMRMDAEGQLKGIIPHADKLLERADAPAIMELVSQAERRLDRMLNPPPETKMIGWCPTCGCELRCDPLELQSGYKACDRCAGEYRIKDIHRNSMLKLAIGGAQGTSSGIRALLAPWGIDIKRNTISQWAKRGIIRPVAADEHGDPVYLVWDIWQAHVRKNK
;
A
#
# COMPACT_ATOMS: atom_id res chain seq x y z
N MET A 1 -10.15 4.12 -30.20
CA MET A 1 -9.24 4.44 -29.07
C MET A 1 -8.47 5.69 -29.46
N ASN A 2 -8.55 6.78 -28.68
CA ASN A 2 -8.00 8.09 -29.10
C ASN A 2 -6.47 8.12 -28.93
N GLU A 3 -5.73 8.77 -29.84
CA GLU A 3 -4.27 8.94 -29.76
C GLU A 3 -3.81 9.51 -28.40
N HIS A 4 -4.62 10.39 -27.80
CA HIS A 4 -4.39 10.93 -26.46
C HIS A 4 -4.30 9.84 -25.38
N ASN A 5 -5.12 8.80 -25.47
CA ASN A 5 -5.14 7.69 -24.52
C ASN A 5 -3.90 6.81 -24.65
N ALA A 6 -3.44 6.57 -25.89
CA ALA A 6 -2.22 5.81 -26.14
C ALA A 6 -0.96 6.56 -25.67
N ALA A 7 -0.91 7.88 -25.88
CA ALA A 7 0.17 8.72 -25.39
C ALA A 7 0.20 8.77 -23.84
N SER A 8 -0.96 8.87 -23.20
CA SER A 8 -1.05 8.82 -21.73
C SER A 8 -0.61 7.46 -21.18
N PHE A 9 -1.06 6.36 -21.78
CA PHE A 9 -0.69 5.01 -21.33
C PHE A 9 0.83 4.78 -21.39
N ARG A 10 1.49 5.17 -22.48
CA ARG A 10 2.96 5.07 -22.59
C ARG A 10 3.67 5.96 -21.56
N ARG A 11 3.16 7.17 -21.32
CA ARG A 11 3.70 8.08 -20.31
C ARG A 11 3.59 7.46 -18.92
N ASP A 12 2.45 6.85 -18.59
CA ASP A 12 2.22 6.26 -17.29
C ASP A 12 3.17 5.07 -17.05
N LEU A 13 3.36 4.21 -18.05
CA LEU A 13 4.34 3.11 -18.01
C LEU A 13 5.78 3.62 -17.81
N ALA A 14 6.15 4.72 -18.48
CA ALA A 14 7.47 5.34 -18.32
C ALA A 14 7.67 5.96 -16.93
N SER A 15 6.64 6.64 -16.41
CA SER A 15 6.60 7.19 -15.04
C SER A 15 6.80 6.07 -14.01
N ILE A 16 6.05 4.98 -14.13
CA ILE A 16 6.19 3.78 -13.27
C ILE A 16 7.61 3.23 -13.33
N ARG A 17 8.16 3.04 -14.53
CA ARG A 17 9.52 2.52 -14.70
C ARG A 17 10.56 3.40 -14.00
N ASN A 18 10.44 4.72 -14.11
CA ASN A 18 11.39 5.65 -13.53
C ASN A 18 11.28 5.76 -12.01
N GLY A 19 10.07 5.64 -11.46
CA GLY A 19 9.84 5.72 -10.01
C GLY A 19 10.03 4.40 -9.25
N LEU A 20 10.12 3.26 -9.94
CA LEU A 20 10.29 1.93 -9.32
C LEU A 20 11.48 1.83 -8.35
N PRO A 21 12.69 2.34 -8.67
CA PRO A 21 13.82 2.31 -7.74
C PRO A 21 13.52 3.05 -6.43
N ALA A 22 12.96 4.26 -6.52
CA ALA A 22 12.59 5.04 -5.34
C ALA A 22 11.46 4.36 -4.54
N LEU A 23 10.48 3.77 -5.22
CA LEU A 23 9.42 3.00 -4.56
C LEU A 23 9.99 1.79 -3.82
N ARG A 24 10.96 1.09 -4.40
CA ARG A 24 11.65 -0.03 -3.74
C ARG A 24 12.39 0.43 -2.50
N GLU A 25 13.08 1.57 -2.53
CA GLU A 25 13.73 2.14 -1.34
C GLU A 25 12.70 2.51 -0.26
N ILE A 26 11.60 3.17 -0.63
CA ILE A 26 10.54 3.57 0.30
C ILE A 26 9.85 2.36 0.91
N ALA A 27 9.59 1.32 0.10
CA ALA A 27 9.13 0.04 0.60
C ALA A 27 10.21 -0.52 1.53
N ALA A 28 11.43 -0.77 1.06
CA ALA A 28 12.49 -1.45 1.78
C ALA A 28 12.96 -0.76 3.08
N LYS A 29 12.73 0.55 3.27
CA LYS A 29 12.88 1.20 4.58
C LYS A 29 12.17 0.33 5.62
N ARG A 30 12.79 0.02 6.76
CA ARG A 30 12.29 -1.01 7.68
C ARG A 30 11.65 -0.42 8.93
N ALA A 31 10.42 -0.86 9.22
CA ALA A 31 9.97 -1.10 10.58
C ALA A 31 9.94 -2.62 10.74
N ARG A 32 10.26 -3.11 11.93
CA ARG A 32 10.16 -4.54 12.26
C ARG A 32 8.70 -4.96 12.39
N VAL A 33 8.07 -5.14 11.26
CA VAL A 33 6.75 -5.75 11.08
C VAL A 33 7.06 -7.00 10.23
N THR A 34 6.38 -8.15 10.28
CA THR A 34 6.59 -9.33 9.39
C THR A 34 5.23 -9.87 8.95
N SER A 35 5.10 -10.52 7.81
CA SER A 35 3.87 -11.23 7.43
C SER A 35 4.08 -12.73 7.59
N ARG A 36 3.06 -13.48 8.01
CA ARG A 36 3.15 -14.94 8.16
C ARG A 36 2.57 -15.64 6.94
N GLN A 37 3.31 -16.58 6.35
CA GLN A 37 2.75 -17.64 5.51
C GLN A 37 2.37 -18.85 6.36
N THR A 38 1.17 -19.39 6.14
CA THR A 38 0.75 -20.71 6.62
C THR A 38 1.24 -21.77 5.63
N GLY A 39 2.33 -22.45 5.97
CA GLY A 39 2.87 -23.59 5.21
C GLY A 39 4.09 -24.18 5.92
N HIS A 40 4.15 -25.51 6.01
CA HIS A 40 5.18 -26.26 6.72
C HIS A 40 6.56 -26.00 6.10
N GLY A 41 7.39 -25.21 6.77
CA GLY A 41 8.74 -24.87 6.35
C GLY A 41 9.19 -23.54 6.93
N SER A 42 10.17 -23.56 7.84
CA SER A 42 10.78 -22.37 8.44
C SER A 42 11.53 -21.57 7.36
N ARG A 43 10.81 -20.76 6.60
CA ARG A 43 11.39 -19.70 5.77
C ARG A 43 11.25 -18.41 6.54
N THR A 44 12.37 -17.82 6.94
CA THR A 44 12.42 -16.47 7.52
C THR A 44 11.83 -15.50 6.49
N VAL A 45 10.60 -15.05 6.73
CA VAL A 45 9.95 -14.04 5.89
C VAL A 45 10.63 -12.71 6.19
N ALA A 46 11.03 -12.02 5.13
CA ALA A 46 11.68 -10.72 5.21
C ALA A 46 10.83 -9.73 6.06
N PRO A 47 11.48 -8.84 6.82
CA PRO A 47 10.78 -7.75 7.51
C PRO A 47 9.82 -7.06 6.55
N ILE A 48 8.56 -6.92 6.97
CA ILE A 48 7.59 -6.05 6.33
C ILE A 48 8.22 -4.68 6.15
N PRO A 49 8.16 -4.15 4.93
CA PRO A 49 8.54 -2.79 4.62
C PRO A 49 7.78 -1.72 5.45
N LEU A 50 8.51 -0.72 5.96
CA LEU A 50 8.09 0.42 6.81
C LEU A 50 6.94 1.22 6.21
N ASN A 51 6.76 1.11 4.90
CA ASN A 51 5.65 1.70 4.19
C ASN A 51 4.83 0.60 3.49
N LEU A 52 3.86 0.03 4.23
CA LEU A 52 2.93 -0.98 3.71
C LEU A 52 2.18 -0.49 2.46
N GLY A 53 1.90 0.82 2.38
CA GLY A 53 1.32 1.43 1.19
C GLY A 53 2.25 1.32 -0.02
N ALA A 54 3.53 1.66 0.15
CA ALA A 54 4.55 1.54 -0.87
C ALA A 54 4.83 0.09 -1.27
N TRP A 55 4.81 -0.85 -0.31
CA TRP A 55 4.99 -2.27 -0.63
C TRP A 55 3.81 -2.88 -1.34
N SER A 56 2.58 -2.61 -0.88
CA SER A 56 1.38 -3.06 -1.58
C SER A 56 1.37 -2.52 -3.01
N LEU A 57 1.68 -1.23 -3.19
CA LEU A 57 1.81 -0.64 -4.52
C LEU A 57 2.91 -1.31 -5.34
N LEU A 58 4.06 -1.62 -4.73
CA LEU A 58 5.13 -2.34 -5.40
C LEU A 58 4.66 -3.72 -5.87
N GLN A 59 3.98 -4.51 -5.02
CA GLN A 59 3.45 -5.82 -5.42
C GLN A 59 2.39 -5.72 -6.53
N ASP A 60 1.50 -4.72 -6.45
CA ASP A 60 0.48 -4.45 -7.48
C ASP A 60 1.17 -4.15 -8.83
N ILE A 61 2.19 -3.29 -8.83
CA ILE A 61 2.97 -2.95 -10.04
C ILE A 61 3.70 -4.18 -10.58
N LEU A 62 4.38 -4.96 -9.72
CA LEU A 62 5.10 -6.15 -10.15
C LEU A 62 4.17 -7.16 -10.81
N THR A 63 3.00 -7.40 -10.21
CA THR A 63 1.96 -8.30 -10.75
C THR A 63 1.46 -7.81 -12.11
N LEU A 64 1.18 -6.50 -12.23
CA LEU A 64 0.73 -5.89 -13.48
C LEU A 64 1.78 -6.00 -14.59
N VAL A 65 3.05 -5.74 -14.28
CA VAL A 65 4.17 -5.85 -15.22
C VAL A 65 4.38 -7.30 -15.67
N GLU A 66 4.28 -8.25 -14.75
CA GLU A 66 4.38 -9.68 -15.05
C GLU A 66 3.24 -10.14 -15.99
N HIS A 67 2.00 -9.72 -15.71
CA HIS A 67 0.86 -10.01 -16.59
C HIS A 67 1.04 -9.42 -17.98
N MET A 68 1.40 -8.13 -18.09
CA MET A 68 1.65 -7.49 -19.38
C MET A 68 2.81 -8.14 -20.15
N SER A 69 3.89 -8.52 -19.45
CA SER A 69 5.03 -9.22 -20.05
C SER A 69 4.64 -10.57 -20.63
N ARG A 70 3.84 -11.36 -19.90
CA ARG A 70 3.32 -12.66 -20.39
C ARG A 70 2.46 -12.49 -21.63
N VAL A 71 1.55 -11.52 -21.61
CA VAL A 71 0.67 -11.21 -22.76
C VAL A 71 1.47 -10.84 -24.00
N LEU A 72 2.58 -10.11 -23.83
CA LEU A 72 3.45 -9.70 -24.93
C LEU A 72 4.52 -10.74 -25.31
N GLY A 73 4.58 -11.88 -24.61
CA GLY A 73 5.60 -12.91 -24.83
C GLY A 73 7.03 -12.47 -24.48
N LEU A 74 7.18 -11.52 -23.55
CA LEU A 74 8.48 -11.00 -23.15
C LEU A 74 9.20 -11.96 -22.17
N PRO A 75 10.55 -12.01 -22.18
CA PRO A 75 11.30 -12.87 -21.26
C PRO A 75 11.10 -12.50 -19.79
N MET A 76 10.77 -13.49 -18.95
CA MET A 76 10.54 -13.31 -17.51
C MET A 76 11.82 -13.28 -16.65
N ARG A 77 13.00 -13.34 -17.27
CA ARG A 77 14.31 -13.32 -16.59
C ARG A 77 14.78 -11.92 -16.18
N MET A 78 14.08 -10.89 -16.61
CA MET A 78 14.40 -9.49 -16.37
C MET A 78 13.67 -8.98 -15.12
N ASP A 79 14.23 -7.97 -14.47
CA ASP A 79 13.52 -7.21 -13.45
C ASP A 79 12.37 -6.37 -14.05
N ALA A 80 11.51 -5.84 -13.19
CA ALA A 80 10.32 -5.12 -13.63
C ALA A 80 10.64 -3.87 -14.49
N GLU A 81 11.76 -3.19 -14.22
CA GLU A 81 12.23 -2.06 -15.00
C GLU A 81 12.66 -2.48 -16.40
N GLY A 82 13.38 -3.60 -16.52
CA GLY A 82 13.71 -4.22 -17.79
C GLY A 82 12.45 -4.65 -18.55
N GLN A 83 11.51 -5.30 -17.86
CA GLN A 83 10.23 -5.71 -18.45
C GLN A 83 9.45 -4.50 -18.98
N LEU A 84 9.31 -3.44 -18.18
CA LEU A 84 8.67 -2.18 -18.61
C LEU A 84 9.38 -1.55 -19.81
N LYS A 85 10.72 -1.59 -19.87
CA LYS A 85 11.49 -1.15 -21.05
C LYS A 85 11.11 -1.93 -22.31
N GLY A 86 10.79 -3.22 -22.18
CA GLY A 86 10.29 -4.06 -23.27
C GLY A 86 8.80 -3.85 -23.59
N ILE A 87 7.98 -3.54 -22.58
CA ILE A 87 6.54 -3.31 -22.73
C ILE A 87 6.26 -2.00 -23.47
N ILE A 88 6.92 -0.89 -23.11
CA ILE A 88 6.62 0.47 -23.62
C ILE A 88 6.60 0.55 -25.17
N PRO A 89 7.59 0.00 -25.90
CA PRO A 89 7.56 0.00 -27.37
C PRO A 89 6.42 -0.82 -27.98
N HIS A 90 5.88 -1.79 -27.22
CA HIS A 90 4.82 -2.69 -27.65
C HIS A 90 3.46 -2.36 -27.03
N ALA A 91 3.31 -1.16 -26.46
CA ALA A 91 2.09 -0.73 -25.78
C ALA A 91 0.85 -0.84 -26.69
N ASP A 92 0.97 -0.61 -28.00
CA ASP A 92 -0.15 -0.71 -28.95
C ASP A 92 -0.77 -2.10 -28.98
N LYS A 93 0.05 -3.16 -28.86
CA LYS A 93 -0.45 -4.55 -28.81
C LYS A 93 -1.28 -4.82 -27.55
N LEU A 94 -1.02 -4.09 -26.45
CA LEU A 94 -1.87 -4.16 -25.26
C LEU A 94 -3.17 -3.38 -25.46
N LEU A 95 -3.11 -2.27 -26.20
CA LEU A 95 -4.24 -1.40 -26.51
C LEU A 95 -5.21 -2.03 -27.52
N GLU A 96 -4.75 -2.91 -28.39
CA GLU A 96 -5.61 -3.65 -29.34
C GLU A 96 -6.47 -4.74 -28.68
N ARG A 97 -6.22 -5.07 -27.41
CA ARG A 97 -6.94 -6.14 -26.71
C ARG A 97 -8.29 -5.69 -26.19
N ALA A 98 -9.20 -6.66 -26.01
CA ALA A 98 -10.51 -6.42 -25.42
C ALA A 98 -10.44 -5.91 -23.97
N ASP A 99 -9.44 -6.32 -23.20
CA ASP A 99 -9.20 -5.90 -21.81
C ASP A 99 -8.36 -4.63 -21.68
N ALA A 100 -8.01 -3.97 -22.80
CA ALA A 100 -7.22 -2.74 -22.81
C ALA A 100 -7.75 -1.65 -21.86
N PRO A 101 -9.08 -1.37 -21.76
CA PRO A 101 -9.58 -0.36 -20.84
C PRO A 101 -9.24 -0.67 -19.37
N ALA A 102 -9.28 -1.94 -18.97
CA ALA A 102 -8.94 -2.35 -17.61
C ALA A 102 -7.44 -2.25 -17.34
N ILE A 103 -6.59 -2.66 -18.30
CA ILE A 103 -5.13 -2.55 -18.19
C ILE A 103 -4.71 -1.08 -18.07
N MET A 104 -5.24 -0.22 -18.94
CA MET A 104 -4.99 1.22 -18.91
C MET A 104 -5.36 1.84 -17.57
N GLU A 105 -6.53 1.47 -17.05
CA GLU A 105 -7.03 1.96 -15.78
C GLU A 105 -6.12 1.52 -14.61
N LEU A 106 -5.69 0.26 -14.58
CA LEU A 106 -4.78 -0.27 -13.56
C LEU A 106 -3.40 0.41 -13.62
N VAL A 107 -2.85 0.61 -14.82
CA VAL A 107 -1.58 1.32 -15.01
C VAL A 107 -1.70 2.77 -14.53
N SER A 108 -2.76 3.45 -14.92
CA SER A 108 -2.99 4.85 -14.54
C SER A 108 -3.24 5.00 -13.02
N GLN A 109 -3.90 4.02 -12.38
CA GLN A 109 -4.02 3.97 -10.92
C GLN A 109 -2.66 3.78 -10.25
N ALA A 110 -1.84 2.85 -10.75
CA ALA A 110 -0.53 2.57 -10.19
C ALA A 110 0.40 3.80 -10.32
N GLU A 111 0.37 4.47 -11.46
CA GLU A 111 1.13 5.70 -11.71
C GLU A 111 0.74 6.81 -10.73
N ARG A 112 -0.55 7.13 -10.60
CA ARG A 112 -0.99 8.17 -9.65
C ARG A 112 -0.64 7.86 -8.20
N ARG A 113 -0.72 6.59 -7.82
CA ARG A 113 -0.33 6.13 -6.48
C ARG A 113 1.17 6.30 -6.27
N LEU A 114 1.97 6.01 -7.30
CA LEU A 114 3.40 6.20 -7.27
C LEU A 114 3.76 7.69 -7.18
N ASP A 115 3.15 8.54 -8.01
CA ASP A 115 3.36 9.98 -7.97
C ASP A 115 3.02 10.57 -6.61
N ARG A 116 1.84 10.28 -6.05
CA ARG A 116 1.47 10.75 -4.69
C ARG A 116 2.40 10.23 -3.58
N MET A 117 3.00 9.06 -3.76
CA MET A 117 3.96 8.49 -2.82
C MET A 117 5.31 9.20 -2.88
N LEU A 118 5.78 9.52 -4.09
CA LEU A 118 7.06 10.19 -4.32
C LEU A 118 6.98 11.71 -4.12
N ASN A 119 5.83 12.29 -4.47
CA ASN A 119 5.52 13.71 -4.49
C ASN A 119 4.23 13.97 -3.70
N PRO A 120 4.21 13.77 -2.36
CA PRO A 120 3.01 13.99 -1.57
C PRO A 120 2.61 15.48 -1.62
N PRO A 121 1.32 15.81 -1.83
CA PRO A 121 0.85 17.18 -1.73
C PRO A 121 1.16 17.76 -0.34
N PRO A 122 1.66 19.01 -0.27
CA PRO A 122 2.03 19.63 1.00
C PRO A 122 0.83 19.66 1.96
N GLU A 123 1.11 19.50 3.25
CA GLU A 123 0.13 19.60 4.35
C GLU A 123 -0.99 18.55 4.38
N THR A 124 -0.97 17.53 3.52
CA THR A 124 -1.97 16.44 3.53
C THR A 124 -1.43 15.14 4.11
N LYS A 125 -2.24 14.44 4.91
CA LYS A 125 -1.95 13.11 5.46
C LYS A 125 -2.76 12.04 4.75
N MET A 126 -2.12 10.94 4.38
CA MET A 126 -2.77 9.76 3.78
C MET A 126 -3.67 9.08 4.83
N ILE A 127 -4.98 9.02 4.59
CA ILE A 127 -5.96 8.40 5.51
C ILE A 127 -6.44 7.02 5.04
N GLY A 128 -5.93 6.50 3.92
CA GLY A 128 -6.25 5.18 3.40
C GLY A 128 -6.82 5.20 1.99
N TRP A 129 -7.52 4.15 1.61
CA TRP A 129 -7.98 3.94 0.23
C TRP A 129 -9.49 4.11 0.10
N CYS A 130 -9.92 4.79 -0.95
CA CYS A 130 -11.34 4.89 -1.29
C CYS A 130 -11.94 3.49 -1.49
N PRO A 131 -13.06 3.16 -0.83
CA PRO A 131 -13.66 1.84 -0.92
C PRO A 131 -14.24 1.53 -2.30
N THR A 132 -14.63 2.55 -3.06
CA THR A 132 -15.29 2.38 -4.36
C THR A 132 -14.29 2.28 -5.51
N CYS A 133 -13.34 3.21 -5.59
CA CYS A 133 -12.43 3.29 -6.73
C CYS A 133 -10.96 3.06 -6.39
N GLY A 134 -10.63 2.76 -5.12
CA GLY A 134 -9.26 2.48 -4.69
C GLY A 134 -8.32 3.70 -4.73
N CYS A 135 -8.83 4.92 -4.99
CA CYS A 135 -8.04 6.15 -4.97
C CYS A 135 -7.34 6.34 -3.61
N GLU A 136 -6.10 6.82 -3.59
CA GLU A 136 -5.45 7.26 -2.35
C GLU A 136 -6.22 8.45 -1.79
N LEU A 137 -6.72 8.34 -0.55
CA LEU A 137 -7.39 9.42 0.14
C LEU A 137 -6.42 10.11 1.08
N ARG A 138 -6.28 11.42 0.90
CA ARG A 138 -5.49 12.27 1.78
C ARG A 138 -6.38 13.36 2.35
N CYS A 139 -6.14 13.73 3.61
CA CYS A 139 -6.82 14.82 4.27
C CYS A 139 -5.84 15.91 4.66
N ASP A 140 -6.25 17.16 4.47
CA ASP A 140 -5.65 18.27 5.20
C ASP A 140 -6.13 18.26 6.68
N PRO A 141 -5.57 19.12 7.55
CA PRO A 141 -5.96 19.17 8.97
C PRO A 141 -7.43 19.52 9.22
N LEU A 142 -8.10 20.25 8.31
CA LEU A 142 -9.50 20.66 8.44
C LEU A 142 -10.44 19.50 8.07
N GLU A 143 -10.16 18.83 6.95
CA GLU A 143 -10.87 17.62 6.53
C GLU A 143 -10.76 16.53 7.59
N LEU A 144 -9.57 16.36 8.18
CA LEU A 144 -9.36 15.39 9.25
C LEU A 144 -10.22 15.69 10.49
N GLN A 145 -10.43 16.98 10.82
CA GLN A 145 -11.31 17.40 11.91
C GLN A 145 -12.79 17.17 11.60
N SER A 146 -13.21 17.34 10.34
CA SER A 146 -14.59 17.11 9.92
C SER A 146 -15.03 15.64 10.06
N GLY A 147 -14.07 14.70 9.99
CA GLY A 147 -14.32 13.27 10.07
C GLY A 147 -14.84 12.64 8.76
N TYR A 148 -14.99 13.42 7.69
CA TYR A 148 -15.41 12.96 6.36
C TYR A 148 -14.38 13.34 5.29
N LYS A 149 -14.34 12.55 4.22
CA LYS A 149 -13.53 12.83 3.03
C LYS A 149 -14.28 12.42 1.76
N ALA A 150 -14.40 13.35 0.82
CA ALA A 150 -14.80 13.05 -0.54
C ALA A 150 -13.59 12.52 -1.34
N CYS A 151 -13.75 11.44 -2.12
CA CYS A 151 -12.69 11.03 -3.05
C CYS A 151 -12.65 12.01 -4.23
N ASP A 152 -11.49 12.61 -4.47
CA ASP A 152 -11.21 13.51 -5.60
C ASP A 152 -11.56 12.90 -6.98
N ARG A 153 -11.74 11.59 -7.04
CA ARG A 153 -11.98 10.84 -8.27
C ARG A 153 -13.43 10.44 -8.49
N CYS A 154 -14.03 9.76 -7.52
CA CYS A 154 -15.40 9.23 -7.68
C CYS A 154 -16.45 10.14 -7.04
N ALA A 155 -16.03 11.26 -6.43
CA ALA A 155 -16.85 12.18 -5.64
C ALA A 155 -17.63 11.53 -4.47
N GLY A 156 -17.47 10.22 -4.24
CA GLY A 156 -18.07 9.53 -3.11
C GLY A 156 -17.54 10.08 -1.80
N GLU A 157 -18.45 10.31 -0.86
CA GLU A 157 -18.14 10.85 0.47
C GLU A 157 -18.11 9.72 1.50
N TYR A 158 -17.04 9.67 2.28
CA TYR A 158 -16.81 8.58 3.22
C TYR A 158 -16.39 9.10 4.58
N ARG A 159 -16.82 8.41 5.63
CA ARG A 159 -16.31 8.64 6.98
C ARG A 159 -14.86 8.18 7.06
N ILE A 160 -13.99 9.04 7.56
CA ILE A 160 -12.55 8.75 7.72
C ILE A 160 -12.33 7.50 8.58
N LYS A 161 -13.15 7.30 9.62
CA LYS A 161 -13.07 6.09 10.45
C LYS A 161 -13.30 4.79 9.65
N ASP A 162 -14.21 4.83 8.67
CA ASP A 162 -14.59 3.66 7.89
C ASP A 162 -13.54 3.37 6.81
N ILE A 163 -12.91 4.42 6.27
CA ILE A 163 -11.71 4.31 5.42
C ILE A 163 -10.55 3.66 6.19
N HIS A 164 -10.27 4.14 7.41
CA HIS A 164 -9.26 3.54 8.28
C HIS A 164 -9.58 2.07 8.55
N ARG A 165 -10.84 1.76 8.91
CA ARG A 165 -11.28 0.38 9.17
C ARG A 165 -11.06 -0.53 7.96
N ASN A 166 -11.47 -0.11 6.76
CA ASN A 166 -11.28 -0.90 5.54
C ASN A 166 -9.81 -1.09 5.21
N SER A 167 -8.99 -0.06 5.37
CA SER A 167 -7.55 -0.14 5.18
C SER A 167 -6.91 -1.12 6.18
N MET A 168 -7.35 -1.10 7.44
CA MET A 168 -6.89 -2.05 8.46
C MET A 168 -7.35 -3.48 8.23
N LEU A 169 -8.58 -3.68 7.74
CA LEU A 169 -9.07 -5.00 7.37
C LEU A 169 -8.20 -5.63 6.28
N LYS A 170 -7.82 -4.85 5.26
CA LYS A 170 -6.88 -5.31 4.23
C LYS A 170 -5.53 -5.71 4.82
N LEU A 171 -5.00 -4.91 5.76
CA LEU A 171 -3.76 -5.26 6.48
C LEU A 171 -3.90 -6.52 7.35
N ALA A 172 -5.06 -6.71 7.98
CA ALA A 172 -5.36 -7.87 8.81
C ALA A 172 -5.42 -9.16 7.98
N ILE A 173 -6.07 -9.10 6.80
CA ILE A 173 -6.09 -10.22 5.85
C ILE A 173 -4.67 -10.59 5.42
N GLY A 174 -3.79 -9.59 5.22
CA GLY A 174 -2.38 -9.80 4.92
C GLY A 174 -1.52 -10.27 6.10
N GLY A 175 -2.10 -10.47 7.29
CA GLY A 175 -1.38 -10.94 8.47
C GLY A 175 -0.32 -9.96 8.99
N ALA A 176 -0.53 -8.66 8.81
CA ALA A 176 0.44 -7.64 9.23
C ALA A 176 0.64 -7.65 10.76
N GLN A 177 1.88 -7.83 11.21
CA GLN A 177 2.26 -7.87 12.62
C GLN A 177 3.62 -7.23 12.85
N GLY A 178 3.91 -6.64 13.99
CA GLY A 178 5.22 -6.05 14.28
C GLY A 178 5.43 -5.62 15.72
N THR A 179 6.60 -5.09 16.00
CA THR A 179 6.89 -4.54 17.34
C THR A 179 6.06 -3.29 17.58
N SER A 180 5.85 -2.92 18.85
CA SER A 180 5.10 -1.71 19.21
C SER A 180 5.62 -0.44 18.53
N SER A 181 6.95 -0.32 18.38
CA SER A 181 7.58 0.81 17.69
C SER A 181 7.32 0.78 16.18
N GLY A 182 7.40 -0.40 15.58
CA GLY A 182 7.11 -0.59 14.16
C GLY A 182 5.65 -0.28 13.82
N ILE A 183 4.72 -0.75 14.65
CA ILE A 183 3.28 -0.52 14.43
C ILE A 183 2.93 0.95 14.67
N ARG A 184 3.51 1.63 15.66
CA ARG A 184 3.35 3.08 15.82
C ARG A 184 3.80 3.83 14.56
N ALA A 185 5.00 3.53 14.07
CA ALA A 185 5.55 4.18 12.88
C ALA A 185 4.69 3.91 11.64
N LEU A 186 4.12 2.70 11.54
CA LEU A 186 3.19 2.32 10.47
C LEU A 186 1.88 3.12 10.51
N LEU A 187 1.33 3.36 11.69
CA LEU A 187 0.01 3.97 11.87
C LEU A 187 0.05 5.51 11.86
N ALA A 188 1.18 6.11 12.20
CA ALA A 188 1.33 7.57 12.29
C ALA A 188 1.03 8.33 10.99
N PRO A 189 1.44 7.88 9.78
CA PRO A 189 1.07 8.51 8.52
C PRO A 189 -0.44 8.56 8.30
N TRP A 190 -1.19 7.63 8.88
CA TRP A 190 -2.65 7.55 8.80
C TRP A 190 -3.36 8.42 9.85
N GLY A 191 -2.62 9.30 10.53
CA GLY A 191 -3.16 10.14 11.60
C GLY A 191 -3.54 9.35 12.86
N ILE A 192 -3.20 8.06 12.95
CA ILE A 192 -3.48 7.20 14.10
C ILE A 192 -2.26 7.24 15.02
N ASP A 193 -2.24 8.19 15.94
CA ASP A 193 -1.14 8.32 16.91
C ASP A 193 -1.37 7.43 18.14
N ILE A 194 -0.56 6.36 18.26
CA ILE A 194 -0.57 5.45 19.41
C ILE A 194 0.82 5.43 20.03
N LYS A 195 0.92 5.86 21.30
CA LYS A 195 2.19 5.83 22.04
C LYS A 195 2.63 4.38 22.29
N ARG A 196 3.95 4.10 22.18
CA ARG A 196 4.54 2.78 22.49
C ARG A 196 4.13 2.28 23.88
N ASN A 197 4.19 3.17 24.88
CA ASN A 197 3.79 2.84 26.25
C ASN A 197 2.31 2.40 26.33
N THR A 198 1.42 2.99 25.53
CA THR A 198 0.02 2.59 25.47
C THR A 198 -0.13 1.15 25.01
N ILE A 199 0.59 0.75 23.96
CA ILE A 199 0.63 -0.64 23.47
C ILE A 199 1.17 -1.58 24.54
N SER A 200 2.28 -1.22 25.20
CA SER A 200 2.85 -2.02 26.29
C SER A 200 1.87 -2.18 27.46
N GLN A 201 1.12 -1.14 27.81
CA GLN A 201 0.08 -1.19 28.85
C GLN A 201 -1.11 -2.07 28.45
N TRP A 202 -1.52 -2.04 27.18
CA TRP A 202 -2.55 -2.96 26.68
C TRP A 202 -2.12 -4.42 26.77
N ALA A 203 -0.85 -4.72 26.43
CA ALA A 203 -0.29 -6.05 26.56
C ALA A 203 -0.26 -6.51 28.03
N LYS A 204 0.22 -5.66 28.95
CA LYS A 204 0.23 -5.95 30.40
C LYS A 204 -1.17 -6.22 30.96
N ARG A 205 -2.20 -5.56 30.42
CA ARG A 205 -3.61 -5.73 30.82
C ARG A 205 -4.31 -6.88 30.10
N GLY A 206 -3.62 -7.63 29.24
CA GLY A 206 -4.20 -8.74 28.47
C GLY A 206 -5.19 -8.32 27.38
N ILE A 207 -5.24 -7.03 27.02
CA ILE A 207 -6.14 -6.50 25.98
C ILE A 207 -5.68 -6.93 24.59
N ILE A 208 -4.36 -6.95 24.38
CA ILE A 208 -3.69 -7.48 23.19
C ILE A 208 -2.69 -8.55 23.62
N ARG A 209 -2.41 -9.52 22.75
CA ARG A 209 -1.44 -10.59 23.03
C ARG A 209 -0.32 -10.57 21.99
N PRO A 210 0.95 -10.73 22.40
CA PRO A 210 2.02 -10.92 21.43
C PRO A 210 1.81 -12.26 20.71
N VAL A 211 2.10 -12.25 19.41
CA VAL A 211 2.02 -13.44 18.54
C VAL A 211 3.41 -14.04 18.27
N ALA A 212 4.47 -13.27 18.52
CA ALA A 212 5.87 -13.70 18.44
C ALA A 212 6.77 -12.75 19.25
N ALA A 213 8.08 -13.01 19.23
CA ALA A 213 9.12 -12.08 19.60
C ALA A 213 10.06 -11.88 18.40
N ASP A 214 10.68 -10.70 18.28
CA ASP A 214 11.69 -10.45 17.25
C ASP A 214 13.07 -11.00 17.65
N GLU A 215 14.07 -10.81 16.80
CA GLU A 215 15.46 -11.26 17.02
C GLU A 215 16.13 -10.66 18.27
N HIS A 216 15.56 -9.61 18.86
CA HIS A 216 16.04 -8.98 20.10
C HIS A 216 15.14 -9.29 21.30
N GLY A 217 14.15 -10.17 21.13
CA GLY A 217 13.19 -10.51 22.17
C GLY A 217 12.07 -9.48 22.37
N ASP A 218 11.96 -8.46 21.50
CA ASP A 218 10.86 -7.51 21.57
C ASP A 218 9.55 -8.18 21.13
N PRO A 219 8.43 -7.96 21.86
CA PRO A 219 7.16 -8.59 21.52
C PRO A 219 6.59 -8.05 20.21
N VAL A 220 6.11 -8.98 19.38
CA VAL A 220 5.46 -8.75 18.09
C VAL A 220 3.96 -8.94 18.23
N TYR A 221 3.18 -7.98 17.72
CA TYR A 221 1.71 -7.96 17.82
C TYR A 221 1.08 -7.88 16.44
N LEU A 222 -0.16 -8.35 16.28
CA LEU A 222 -0.94 -8.07 15.08
C LEU A 222 -1.30 -6.57 15.02
N VAL A 223 -1.15 -5.96 13.85
CA VAL A 223 -1.57 -4.56 13.60
C VAL A 223 -3.07 -4.39 13.89
N TRP A 224 -3.86 -5.40 13.49
CA TRP A 224 -5.31 -5.44 13.71
C TRP A 224 -5.71 -5.36 15.18
N ASP A 225 -5.05 -6.11 16.06
CA ASP A 225 -5.38 -6.15 17.48
C ASP A 225 -5.10 -4.80 18.16
N ILE A 226 -3.98 -4.16 17.78
CA ILE A 226 -3.64 -2.82 18.25
C ILE A 226 -4.66 -1.79 17.77
N TRP A 227 -5.05 -1.85 16.50
CA TRP A 227 -6.07 -0.94 15.97
C TRP A 227 -7.44 -1.14 16.64
N GLN A 228 -7.86 -2.38 16.86
CA GLN A 228 -9.09 -2.70 17.59
C GLN A 228 -9.06 -2.15 19.03
N ALA A 229 -7.94 -2.32 19.74
CA ALA A 229 -7.75 -1.79 21.09
C ALA A 229 -7.82 -0.25 21.11
N HIS A 230 -7.27 0.41 20.09
CA HIS A 230 -7.35 1.86 19.93
C HIS A 230 -8.78 2.34 19.71
N VAL A 231 -9.50 1.75 18.75
CA VAL A 231 -10.88 2.17 18.41
C VAL A 231 -11.86 1.92 19.55
N ARG A 232 -11.68 0.85 20.33
CA ARG A 232 -12.53 0.57 21.50
C ARG A 232 -12.42 1.61 22.61
N LYS A 233 -11.29 2.32 22.72
CA LYS A 233 -11.09 3.40 23.69
C LYS A 233 -11.70 4.74 23.29
N ASN A 234 -11.94 4.95 22.00
CA ASN A 234 -12.52 6.18 21.46
C ASN A 234 -14.05 6.09 21.27
N LYS A 235 -14.69 5.07 21.88
CA LYS A 235 -16.14 4.99 22.06
C LYS A 235 -16.47 5.43 23.47
#